data_AF-A0A8C5HYQ7-F1
#
_entry.id   AF-A0A8C5HYQ7-F1
#
_cell.length_a   1.000
_cell.length_b   1.000
_cell.length_c   1.000
_cell.angle_alpha   90.00
_cell.angle_beta   90.00
_cell.angle_gamma   90.00
#
_symmetry.space_group_name_H-M   'P 1'
#
loop_
_entity.id
_entity.type
_entity.pdbx_description
1 polymer ?
#
loop_
_entity_poly.entity_id
_entity_poly.type
_entity_poly.pdbx_seq_one_letter_code
_entity_poly.pdbx_strand_id
1 'polypeptide(L)'
;GKMDGWTVPSNSAVKRDELHGFVYVLGEYHPPPSPPTSGKEEGLPGRRGSDGKLRGRKRVTDPTPPLDSDIERVFIWDLDETIIIFHSLLTGTFSSRFGKDSSKAVSLGLWMEEMIFNLADSRLFFNDLEECDQVHIDDVASDDNGQDLSTYNFGSDGFQSPAGAGSLCLGSGVHGGVDWMRKLAFRYRRVKEIYNTYKNNVGGLLGSPKREEWLQLRREMEVLTDLWLTHALKALALINSRLNCVNVLVTTTQLIPALSKVLLYGLGSAFPIENIYSATKTGKESCFERISQRFGRRAVYVVIGDGAEEETVAKKKNMPFWRVSCRADLEALSHALELDYL
;
A
#
# COMPACT_ATOMS: atom_id res chain seq x y z
N GLY A 1 -35.93 -44.66 30.38
CA GLY A 1 -34.92 -43.89 31.12
C GLY A 1 -34.46 -42.76 30.24
N LYS A 2 -34.58 -41.53 30.72
CA LYS A 2 -34.19 -40.30 30.02
C LYS A 2 -32.66 -40.19 29.89
N MET A 3 -32.26 -39.38 28.92
CA MET A 3 -30.93 -38.85 28.57
C MET A 3 -30.04 -38.45 29.74
N ASP A 4 -28.73 -38.50 29.50
CA ASP A 4 -27.71 -37.46 29.80
C ASP A 4 -26.42 -37.92 29.07
N GLY A 5 -25.57 -37.14 28.40
CA GLY A 5 -25.39 -35.70 28.29
C GLY A 5 -23.91 -35.48 27.99
N TRP A 6 -23.53 -35.26 26.72
CA TRP A 6 -22.23 -34.68 26.36
C TRP A 6 -22.48 -33.30 25.77
N THR A 7 -22.23 -32.29 26.58
CA THR A 7 -22.31 -30.87 26.27
C THR A 7 -21.07 -30.45 25.48
N VAL A 8 -21.30 -29.91 24.27
CA VAL A 8 -20.33 -29.15 23.49
C VAL A 8 -20.50 -27.67 23.87
N PRO A 9 -19.44 -26.91 24.20
CA PRO A 9 -19.59 -25.48 24.38
C PRO A 9 -19.63 -24.78 23.02
N SER A 10 -20.73 -24.08 22.78
CA SER A 10 -20.94 -23.15 21.67
C SER A 10 -20.63 -21.70 22.09
N ASN A 11 -20.22 -20.92 21.09
CA ASN A 11 -20.22 -19.46 20.99
C ASN A 11 -19.29 -18.63 21.89
N SER A 12 -18.29 -18.04 21.23
CA SER A 12 -17.98 -16.61 21.39
C SER A 12 -18.07 -15.93 20.01
N ALA A 13 -19.30 -15.63 19.59
CA ALA A 13 -19.56 -14.59 18.60
C ALA A 13 -19.37 -13.23 19.30
N VAL A 14 -18.38 -12.44 18.88
CA VAL A 14 -18.25 -11.04 19.29
C VAL A 14 -17.95 -10.19 18.04
N LYS A 15 -19.02 -9.50 17.62
CA LYS A 15 -19.09 -8.20 16.94
C LYS A 15 -18.42 -8.05 15.57
N ARG A 16 -19.17 -8.45 14.54
CA ARG A 16 -19.24 -7.73 13.26
C ARG A 16 -20.46 -6.81 13.33
N ASP A 17 -20.22 -5.51 13.15
CA ASP A 17 -21.09 -4.46 12.63
C ASP A 17 -20.66 -3.12 13.24
N GLU A 18 -20.17 -2.21 12.40
CA GLU A 18 -20.26 -0.73 12.46
C GLU A 18 -19.08 -0.07 11.70
N LEU A 19 -19.04 -0.19 10.38
CA LEU A 19 -18.38 0.79 9.52
C LEU A 19 -19.20 0.98 8.24
N HIS A 20 -20.39 1.57 8.39
CA HIS A 20 -21.10 2.19 7.28
C HIS A 20 -21.79 3.47 7.75
N GLY A 21 -21.38 4.59 7.16
CA GLY A 21 -22.20 5.80 7.01
C GLY A 21 -22.16 6.79 8.17
N PHE A 22 -21.28 7.80 8.07
CA PHE A 22 -21.55 9.11 8.67
C PHE A 22 -21.67 10.18 7.59
N VAL A 23 -22.90 10.68 7.49
CA VAL A 23 -23.32 11.84 6.72
C VAL A 23 -22.72 13.10 7.35
N TYR A 24 -22.24 14.00 6.50
CA TYR A 24 -21.66 15.30 6.83
C TYR A 24 -22.60 16.16 7.71
N VAL A 25 -22.06 16.69 8.81
CA VAL A 25 -22.58 17.90 9.46
C VAL A 25 -21.50 18.97 9.36
N LEU A 26 -21.79 20.02 8.58
CA LEU A 26 -20.97 21.21 8.41
C LEU A 26 -20.90 21.99 9.73
N GLY A 27 -19.71 22.07 10.33
CA GLY A 27 -19.37 23.01 11.38
C GLY A 27 -18.32 24.00 10.87
N GLU A 28 -18.65 25.29 10.91
CA GLU A 28 -17.78 26.40 10.48
C GLU A 28 -16.48 26.44 11.31
N TYR A 29 -15.33 26.50 10.63
CA TYR A 29 -14.00 26.59 11.24
C TYR A 29 -13.47 28.03 11.11
N HIS A 30 -13.28 28.73 12.24
CA HIS A 30 -12.55 30.00 12.29
C HIS A 30 -11.05 29.74 12.57
N PRO A 31 -10.11 30.35 11.83
CA PRO A 31 -8.68 30.18 12.08
C PRO A 31 -8.16 31.09 13.21
N PRO A 32 -7.23 30.64 14.06
CA PRO A 32 -6.59 31.47 15.09
C PRO A 32 -5.47 32.37 14.52
N PRO A 33 -5.17 33.52 15.16
CA PRO A 33 -4.26 34.53 14.62
C PRO A 33 -2.77 34.22 14.84
N SER A 34 -1.95 34.65 13.88
CA SER A 34 -0.48 34.50 13.87
C SER A 34 0.23 35.51 14.80
N PRO A 35 1.39 35.17 15.40
CA PRO A 35 2.16 36.08 16.25
C PRO A 35 3.07 37.05 15.45
N PRO A 36 3.47 38.20 16.03
CA PRO A 36 4.04 39.32 15.28
C PRO A 36 5.55 39.21 15.01
N THR A 37 5.94 39.80 13.88
CA THR A 37 7.30 39.96 13.36
C THR A 37 8.02 41.15 14.02
N SER A 38 9.27 40.97 14.42
CA SER A 38 10.14 42.06 14.91
C SER A 38 11.20 42.47 13.87
N GLY A 39 11.21 43.77 13.56
CA GLY A 39 12.40 44.63 13.47
C GLY A 39 13.42 44.42 12.36
N LYS A 40 13.36 45.27 11.32
CA LYS A 40 14.47 45.59 10.40
C LYS A 40 15.51 46.48 11.10
N GLU A 41 16.79 46.23 10.88
CA GLU A 41 17.83 47.27 10.84
C GLU A 41 18.85 46.96 9.73
N GLU A 42 19.12 47.99 8.91
CA GLU A 42 20.03 48.00 7.77
C GLU A 42 21.44 48.43 8.18
N GLY A 43 22.47 47.96 7.46
CA GLY A 43 23.83 48.51 7.55
C GLY A 43 24.88 47.77 6.70
N LEU A 44 25.23 48.32 5.54
CA LEU A 44 26.43 48.02 4.71
C LEU A 44 27.43 49.20 4.85
N PRO A 45 28.68 49.20 4.31
CA PRO A 45 29.47 48.16 3.60
C PRO A 45 30.95 48.02 4.08
N GLY A 46 31.71 47.04 3.56
CA GLY A 46 33.18 47.07 3.65
C GLY A 46 33.91 45.87 3.01
N ARG A 47 34.66 46.10 1.93
CA ARG A 47 35.56 45.14 1.24
C ARG A 47 37.00 45.24 1.78
N ARG A 48 37.66 44.11 2.06
CA ARG A 48 38.98 43.65 1.52
C ARG A 48 39.65 42.58 2.42
N GLY A 49 40.00 41.44 1.82
CA GLY A 49 41.36 40.87 1.88
C GLY A 49 41.72 39.78 2.91
N SER A 50 42.11 38.62 2.35
CA SER A 50 43.17 37.68 2.80
C SER A 50 42.79 36.38 3.53
N ASP A 51 43.11 35.30 2.80
CA ASP A 51 43.49 33.92 3.14
C ASP A 51 43.37 33.39 4.58
N GLY A 52 42.64 32.26 4.70
CA GLY A 52 42.60 31.43 5.90
C GLY A 52 42.03 30.04 5.58
N LYS A 53 42.89 29.15 5.10
CA LYS A 53 42.61 27.79 4.67
C LYS A 53 42.29 26.87 5.87
N LEU A 54 41.01 26.55 6.14
CA LEU A 54 40.65 25.52 7.12
C LEU A 54 39.44 24.66 6.68
N ARG A 55 39.75 23.40 6.35
CA ARG A 55 38.92 22.18 6.39
C ARG A 55 37.40 22.33 6.18
N GLY A 56 36.99 22.28 4.91
CA GLY A 56 35.61 21.94 4.53
C GLY A 56 35.29 20.47 4.84
N ARG A 57 34.44 20.25 5.84
CA ARG A 57 33.76 18.97 6.06
C ARG A 57 32.73 18.82 4.94
N LYS A 58 33.07 18.07 3.89
CA LYS A 58 32.12 17.69 2.81
C LYS A 58 30.89 17.08 3.48
N ARG A 59 29.74 17.77 3.42
CA ARG A 59 28.45 17.11 3.57
C ARG A 59 28.40 16.07 2.47
N VAL A 60 28.40 14.80 2.84
CA VAL A 60 28.00 13.72 1.96
C VAL A 60 26.51 13.96 1.75
N THR A 61 26.19 14.66 0.65
CA THR A 61 24.86 14.60 0.07
C THR A 61 24.65 13.14 -0.29
N ASP A 62 23.68 12.50 0.37
CA ASP A 62 23.17 11.21 -0.08
C ASP A 62 22.88 11.31 -1.58
N PRO A 63 23.19 10.26 -2.36
CA PRO A 63 22.73 10.21 -3.73
C PRO A 63 21.21 10.22 -3.68
N THR A 64 20.60 11.35 -4.03
CA THR A 64 19.24 11.35 -4.55
C THR A 64 19.20 10.25 -5.61
N PRO A 65 18.26 9.29 -5.54
CA PRO A 65 18.10 8.30 -6.59
C PRO A 65 18.09 9.05 -7.92
N PRO A 66 18.70 8.50 -8.99
CA PRO A 66 18.49 9.07 -10.31
C PRO A 66 16.98 9.22 -10.45
N LEU A 67 16.50 10.44 -10.72
CA LEU A 67 15.13 10.59 -11.21
C LEU A 67 15.04 9.60 -12.38
N ASP A 68 14.00 8.78 -12.41
CA ASP A 68 13.71 7.87 -13.51
C ASP A 68 13.35 8.71 -14.76
N SER A 69 14.30 9.54 -15.22
CA SER A 69 14.11 10.69 -16.11
C SER A 69 13.74 10.30 -17.53
N ASP A 70 13.85 9.01 -17.81
CA ASP A 70 13.58 8.34 -19.08
C ASP A 70 12.18 7.70 -19.09
N ILE A 71 11.45 7.73 -17.96
CA ILE A 71 10.06 7.26 -17.90
C ILE A 71 9.17 8.31 -18.57
N GLU A 72 8.53 7.88 -19.65
CA GLU A 72 7.62 8.71 -20.42
C GLU A 72 6.17 8.50 -20.01
N ARG A 73 5.82 7.32 -19.48
CA ARG A 73 4.45 6.97 -19.11
C ARG A 73 4.36 6.25 -17.77
N VAL A 74 3.46 6.73 -16.93
CA VAL A 74 3.17 6.16 -15.61
C VAL A 74 1.72 5.70 -15.61
N PHE A 75 1.51 4.39 -15.50
CA PHE A 75 0.18 3.79 -15.38
C PHE A 75 -0.14 3.63 -13.89
N ILE A 76 -1.09 4.44 -13.41
CA ILE A 76 -1.54 4.43 -12.02
C ILE A 76 -2.80 3.59 -11.93
N TRP A 77 -2.68 2.40 -11.36
CA TRP A 77 -3.75 1.43 -11.22
C TRP A 77 -4.42 1.52 -9.85
N ASP A 78 -5.74 1.38 -9.83
CA ASP A 78 -6.45 0.88 -8.65
C ASP A 78 -6.33 -0.66 -8.53
N LEU A 79 -6.54 -1.18 -7.33
CA LEU A 79 -6.41 -2.59 -7.02
C LEU A 79 -7.75 -3.34 -7.12
N ASP A 80 -8.61 -3.10 -6.13
CA ASP A 80 -9.87 -3.80 -5.92
C ASP A 80 -10.85 -3.39 -7.02
N GLU A 81 -11.59 -4.36 -7.58
CA GLU A 81 -12.55 -4.20 -8.68
C GLU A 81 -11.99 -3.67 -10.02
N THR A 82 -10.68 -3.39 -10.06
CA THR A 82 -9.94 -3.01 -11.27
C THR A 82 -9.00 -4.12 -11.74
N ILE A 83 -7.93 -4.42 -10.97
CA ILE A 83 -7.01 -5.53 -11.30
C ILE A 83 -7.56 -6.85 -10.76
N ILE A 84 -8.07 -6.83 -9.54
CA ILE A 84 -8.56 -8.02 -8.84
C ILE A 84 -10.06 -7.90 -8.57
N ILE A 85 -10.73 -9.04 -8.50
CA ILE A 85 -12.09 -9.13 -7.96
C ILE A 85 -12.00 -9.67 -6.54
N PHE A 86 -12.46 -8.90 -5.56
CA PHE A 86 -12.37 -9.30 -4.15
C PHE A 86 -13.57 -8.80 -3.34
N HIS A 87 -13.67 -7.50 -3.06
CA HIS A 87 -14.70 -6.96 -2.18
C HIS A 87 -16.12 -7.18 -2.74
N SER A 88 -16.26 -7.11 -4.06
CA SER A 88 -17.50 -7.40 -4.78
C SER A 88 -17.97 -8.86 -4.69
N LEU A 89 -17.08 -9.81 -4.33
CA LEU A 89 -17.47 -11.19 -4.01
C LEU A 89 -18.15 -11.27 -2.64
N LEU A 90 -17.63 -10.55 -1.65
CA LEU A 90 -18.14 -10.52 -0.27
C LEU A 90 -19.49 -9.83 -0.18
N THR A 91 -19.66 -8.73 -0.93
CA THR A 91 -20.91 -7.96 -0.97
C THR A 91 -21.96 -8.55 -1.90
N GLY A 92 -21.60 -9.54 -2.72
CA GLY A 92 -22.49 -10.17 -3.71
C GLY A 92 -22.76 -9.32 -4.96
N THR A 93 -22.18 -8.12 -5.06
CA THR A 93 -22.40 -7.22 -6.20
C THR A 93 -21.84 -7.78 -7.50
N PHE A 94 -20.71 -8.50 -7.46
CA PHE A 94 -20.17 -9.21 -8.63
C PHE A 94 -21.15 -10.27 -9.14
N SER A 95 -21.69 -11.08 -8.23
CA SER A 95 -22.63 -12.15 -8.58
C SER A 95 -23.94 -11.63 -9.15
N SER A 96 -24.49 -10.57 -8.57
CA SER A 96 -25.68 -9.91 -9.08
C SER A 96 -25.45 -9.34 -10.48
N ARG A 97 -24.30 -8.69 -10.71
CA ARG A 97 -23.99 -8.00 -11.96
C ARG A 97 -23.68 -8.95 -13.12
N PHE A 98 -22.97 -10.05 -12.85
CA PHE A 98 -22.47 -10.98 -13.87
C PHE A 98 -23.18 -12.34 -13.88
N GLY A 99 -24.27 -12.48 -13.11
CA GLY A 99 -25.08 -13.71 -13.08
C GLY A 99 -24.33 -14.92 -12.54
N LYS A 100 -23.54 -14.75 -11.47
CA LYS A 100 -22.76 -15.83 -10.84
C LYS A 100 -23.45 -16.40 -9.60
N ASP A 101 -23.03 -17.59 -9.20
CA ASP A 101 -23.52 -18.21 -7.97
C ASP A 101 -23.05 -17.41 -6.73
N SER A 102 -23.99 -16.78 -6.04
CA SER A 102 -23.69 -15.89 -4.92
C SER A 102 -23.08 -16.61 -3.72
N SER A 103 -23.54 -17.84 -3.44
CA SER A 103 -23.05 -18.63 -2.30
C SER A 103 -21.58 -19.00 -2.48
N LYS A 104 -21.23 -19.49 -3.68
CA LYS A 104 -19.86 -19.79 -4.06
C LYS A 104 -18.99 -18.54 -4.09
N ALA A 105 -19.47 -17.43 -4.63
CA ALA A 105 -18.72 -16.18 -4.65
C ALA A 105 -18.33 -15.70 -3.25
N VAL A 106 -19.31 -15.61 -2.34
CA VAL A 106 -19.06 -15.21 -0.94
C VAL A 106 -18.11 -16.20 -0.26
N SER A 107 -18.29 -17.51 -0.48
CA SER A 107 -17.42 -18.54 0.10
C SER A 107 -15.96 -18.39 -0.34
N LEU A 108 -15.71 -18.15 -1.63
CA LEU A 108 -14.36 -17.90 -2.16
C LEU A 108 -13.80 -16.56 -1.67
N GLY A 109 -14.62 -15.52 -1.59
CA GLY A 109 -14.23 -14.22 -1.05
C GLY A 109 -13.76 -14.33 0.41
N LEU A 110 -14.51 -15.03 1.25
CA LEU A 110 -14.15 -15.26 2.66
C LEU A 110 -12.88 -16.09 2.80
N TRP A 111 -12.71 -17.12 1.95
CA TRP A 111 -11.48 -17.92 1.95
C TRP A 111 -10.26 -17.06 1.57
N MET A 112 -10.38 -16.20 0.56
CA MET A 112 -9.31 -15.27 0.19
C MET A 112 -9.04 -14.24 1.28
N GLU A 113 -10.07 -13.70 1.93
CA GLU A 113 -9.94 -12.79 3.07
C GLU A 113 -9.12 -13.42 4.21
N GLU A 114 -9.45 -14.66 4.58
CA GLU A 114 -8.70 -15.42 5.58
C GLU A 114 -7.23 -15.56 5.18
N MET A 115 -6.95 -15.89 3.92
CA MET A 115 -5.57 -16.01 3.43
C MET A 115 -4.81 -14.68 3.49
N ILE A 116 -5.46 -13.57 3.12
CA ILE A 116 -4.87 -12.22 3.12
C ILE A 116 -4.45 -11.82 4.52
N PHE A 117 -5.37 -11.90 5.49
CA PHE A 117 -5.08 -11.50 6.87
C PHE A 117 -4.11 -12.47 7.54
N ASN A 118 -4.23 -13.78 7.29
CA ASN A 118 -3.29 -14.74 7.85
C ASN A 118 -1.85 -14.49 7.34
N LEU A 119 -1.67 -14.17 6.06
CA LEU A 119 -0.37 -13.78 5.52
C LEU A 119 0.14 -12.48 6.14
N ALA A 120 -0.74 -11.48 6.26
CA ALA A 120 -0.44 -10.18 6.84
C ALA A 120 0.08 -10.32 8.29
N ASP A 121 -0.64 -11.08 9.11
CA ASP A 121 -0.31 -11.31 10.52
C ASP A 121 0.95 -12.15 10.70
N SER A 122 1.02 -13.29 9.99
CA SER A 122 2.07 -14.29 10.24
C SER A 122 3.42 -13.94 9.62
N ARG A 123 3.43 -13.15 8.54
CA ARG A 123 4.65 -12.85 7.78
C ARG A 123 4.98 -11.38 7.67
N LEU A 124 4.00 -10.48 7.77
CA LEU A 124 4.18 -9.06 7.45
C LEU A 124 3.90 -8.13 8.64
N PHE A 125 3.92 -8.67 9.87
CA PHE A 125 3.80 -7.90 11.11
C PHE A 125 2.50 -7.08 11.22
N PHE A 126 1.39 -7.52 10.63
CA PHE A 126 0.17 -6.70 10.61
C PHE A 126 -0.35 -6.37 12.02
N ASN A 127 -0.38 -7.33 12.95
CA ASN A 127 -0.66 -7.06 14.37
C ASN A 127 0.20 -5.94 15.00
N ASP A 128 1.43 -5.74 14.52
CA ASP A 128 2.31 -4.65 14.97
C ASP A 128 2.04 -3.35 14.22
N LEU A 129 1.73 -3.44 12.93
CA LEU A 129 1.72 -2.29 12.02
C LEU A 129 0.34 -1.68 11.79
N GLU A 130 -0.75 -2.33 12.18
CA GLU A 130 -2.13 -1.90 11.92
C GLU A 130 -2.39 -0.45 12.36
N GLU A 131 -2.06 -0.11 13.62
CA GLU A 131 -2.29 1.23 14.17
C GLU A 131 -1.28 2.29 13.68
N CYS A 132 -0.14 1.84 13.15
CA CYS A 132 0.93 2.70 12.65
C CYS A 132 1.17 2.56 11.14
N ASP A 133 0.10 2.23 10.39
CA ASP A 133 0.14 2.03 8.94
C ASP A 133 0.74 3.24 8.19
N GLN A 134 1.46 2.96 7.11
CA GLN A 134 2.20 3.94 6.31
C GLN A 134 1.63 4.02 4.90
N VAL A 135 1.81 5.18 4.25
CA VAL A 135 1.36 5.35 2.86
C VAL A 135 2.28 4.59 1.90
N HIS A 136 3.58 4.55 2.19
CA HIS A 136 4.59 3.93 1.34
C HIS A 136 5.64 3.18 2.17
N ILE A 137 6.20 2.10 1.60
CA ILE A 137 7.12 1.18 2.28
C ILE A 137 8.36 1.84 2.88
N ASP A 138 8.82 2.95 2.29
CA ASP A 138 10.03 3.67 2.72
C ASP A 138 9.74 4.93 3.56
N ASP A 139 8.50 5.17 4.01
CA ASP A 139 8.14 6.42 4.73
C ASP A 139 8.89 6.62 6.05
N VAL A 140 9.30 5.54 6.69
CA VAL A 140 10.04 5.54 7.96
C VAL A 140 11.50 5.09 7.79
N ALA A 141 11.99 5.00 6.55
CA ALA A 141 13.33 4.47 6.27
C ALA A 141 14.45 5.35 6.85
N SER A 142 14.20 6.63 7.10
CA SER A 142 15.19 7.55 7.70
C SER A 142 15.56 7.21 9.15
N ASP A 143 14.69 6.49 9.86
CA ASP A 143 14.92 6.07 11.25
C ASP A 143 15.65 4.72 11.34
N ASP A 144 15.86 4.06 10.21
CA ASP A 144 16.62 2.81 10.08
C ASP A 144 18.13 3.07 10.10
N ASN A 145 18.89 2.24 10.80
CA ASN A 145 20.35 2.32 10.87
C ASN A 145 21.06 1.34 9.92
N GLY A 146 20.32 0.59 9.11
CA GLY A 146 20.84 -0.37 8.14
C GLY A 146 21.40 -1.65 8.76
N GLN A 147 21.14 -1.96 10.04
CA GLN A 147 21.62 -3.19 10.64
C GLN A 147 21.02 -4.42 9.95
N ASP A 148 21.78 -5.51 9.90
CA ASP A 148 21.27 -6.79 9.41
C ASP A 148 20.14 -7.30 10.33
N LEU A 149 19.03 -7.70 9.71
CA LEU A 149 17.83 -8.18 10.41
C LEU A 149 17.71 -9.70 10.40
N SER A 150 18.67 -10.43 9.80
CA SER A 150 18.60 -11.89 9.68
C SER A 150 18.53 -12.62 11.03
N THR A 151 19.14 -12.04 12.06
CA THR A 151 19.18 -12.55 13.44
C THR A 151 18.39 -11.69 14.44
N TYR A 152 17.72 -10.64 13.95
CA TYR A 152 16.94 -9.73 14.79
C TYR A 152 15.65 -10.41 15.28
N ASN A 153 15.38 -10.35 16.59
CA ASN A 153 14.21 -10.98 17.18
C ASN A 153 13.07 -9.98 17.42
N PHE A 154 12.22 -9.82 16.40
CA PHE A 154 11.03 -8.96 16.44
C PHE A 154 10.04 -9.32 17.56
N GLY A 155 9.93 -10.59 17.95
CA GLY A 155 8.97 -11.03 18.96
C GLY A 155 9.32 -10.61 20.40
N SER A 156 10.56 -10.16 20.63
CA SER A 156 11.06 -9.78 21.96
C SER A 156 11.65 -8.37 22.00
N ASP A 157 11.51 -7.59 20.93
CA ASP A 157 12.11 -6.26 20.85
C ASP A 157 11.32 -5.18 21.60
N GLY A 158 10.17 -5.52 22.18
CA GLY A 158 9.36 -4.63 22.99
C GLY A 158 8.62 -3.56 22.19
N PHE A 159 8.44 -3.72 20.87
CA PHE A 159 7.74 -2.74 20.02
C PHE A 159 6.31 -2.43 20.47
N GLN A 160 5.55 -3.46 20.85
CA GLN A 160 4.18 -3.38 21.35
C GLN A 160 4.07 -2.84 22.78
N SER A 161 5.20 -2.63 23.45
CA SER A 161 5.28 -1.95 24.74
C SER A 161 5.81 -0.54 24.46
N PRO A 162 4.98 0.40 23.96
CA PRO A 162 5.38 1.79 23.94
C PRO A 162 5.78 2.13 25.37
N ALA A 163 6.95 2.76 25.54
CA ALA A 163 7.42 3.18 26.85
C ALA A 163 6.25 3.87 27.58
N GLY A 164 5.79 3.22 28.66
CA GLY A 164 4.37 3.19 29.02
C GLY A 164 3.68 4.53 29.25
N ALA A 165 2.35 4.50 29.06
CA ALA A 165 1.39 5.46 29.61
C ALA A 165 1.31 5.45 31.16
N GLY A 166 2.38 5.08 31.87
CA GLY A 166 2.37 4.88 33.32
C GLY A 166 3.70 4.98 34.05
N SER A 167 4.80 5.43 33.43
CA SER A 167 6.07 5.66 34.15
C SER A 167 6.69 7.01 33.80
N LEU A 168 6.19 8.05 34.46
CA LEU A 168 6.76 9.41 34.49
C LEU A 168 7.90 9.53 35.53
N CYS A 169 8.67 8.46 35.75
CA CYS A 169 9.75 8.45 36.72
C CYS A 169 11.09 8.73 36.02
N LEU A 170 11.44 10.03 35.96
CA LEU A 170 12.75 10.64 35.75
C LEU A 170 13.76 9.90 34.84
N GLY A 171 13.95 10.43 33.61
CA GLY A 171 15.28 10.47 33.01
C GLY A 171 15.52 9.83 31.63
N SER A 172 14.54 9.67 30.74
CA SER A 172 14.84 9.35 29.32
C SER A 172 13.64 9.52 28.36
N GLY A 173 12.93 10.66 28.42
CA GLY A 173 11.68 10.85 27.66
C GLY A 173 11.82 10.95 26.13
N VAL A 174 13.02 11.18 25.60
CA VAL A 174 13.25 11.35 24.15
C VAL A 174 13.71 10.05 23.47
N HIS A 175 14.39 9.15 24.19
CA HIS A 175 14.93 7.93 23.61
C HIS A 175 13.86 6.88 23.29
N GLY A 176 12.72 6.89 24.00
CA GLY A 176 11.63 5.94 23.77
C GLY A 176 10.96 6.11 22.39
N GLY A 177 10.75 7.34 21.93
CA GLY A 177 10.20 7.62 20.60
C GLY A 177 11.17 7.28 19.47
N VAL A 178 12.45 7.63 19.63
CA VAL A 178 13.49 7.34 18.63
C VAL A 178 13.75 5.84 18.47
N ASP A 179 13.80 5.09 19.58
CA ASP A 179 13.95 3.64 19.55
C ASP A 179 12.71 2.95 18.94
N TRP A 180 11.51 3.43 19.26
CA TRP A 180 10.27 2.94 18.67
C TRP A 180 10.21 3.17 17.15
N MET A 181 10.55 4.38 16.68
CA MET A 181 10.60 4.69 15.25
C MET A 181 11.61 3.80 14.50
N ARG A 182 12.76 3.51 15.11
CA ARG A 182 13.74 2.57 14.54
C ARG A 182 13.16 1.15 14.40
N LYS A 183 12.46 0.66 15.43
CA LYS A 183 11.80 -0.66 15.40
C LYS A 183 10.66 -0.73 14.38
N LEU A 184 9.96 0.38 14.17
CA LEU A 184 8.97 0.54 13.09
C LEU A 184 9.65 0.41 11.73
N ALA A 185 10.76 1.14 11.52
CA ALA A 185 11.54 1.09 10.28
C ALA A 185 12.06 -0.33 9.98
N PHE A 186 12.55 -1.07 11.00
CA PHE A 186 12.97 -2.46 10.84
C PHE A 186 11.87 -3.37 10.32
N ARG A 187 10.62 -3.20 10.80
CA ARG A 187 9.49 -4.01 10.35
C ARG A 187 9.18 -3.73 8.88
N TYR A 188 9.10 -2.46 8.48
CA TYR A 188 8.86 -2.12 7.08
C TYR A 188 10.01 -2.55 6.15
N ARG A 189 11.28 -2.40 6.56
CA ARG A 189 12.41 -2.96 5.80
C ARG A 189 12.33 -4.49 5.71
N ARG A 190 11.95 -5.17 6.80
CA ARG A 190 11.77 -6.63 6.77
C ARG A 190 10.63 -7.06 5.85
N VAL A 191 9.51 -6.33 5.86
CA VAL A 191 8.41 -6.52 4.90
C VAL A 191 8.92 -6.36 3.46
N LYS A 192 9.73 -5.33 3.20
CA LYS A 192 10.37 -5.09 1.90
C LYS A 192 11.28 -6.23 1.45
N GLU A 193 12.08 -6.79 2.36
CA GLU A 193 12.91 -7.98 2.10
C GLU A 193 12.06 -9.22 1.78
N ILE A 194 11.01 -9.48 2.57
CA ILE A 194 10.10 -10.62 2.37
C ILE A 194 9.40 -10.51 1.02
N TYR A 195 8.83 -9.34 0.72
CA TYR A 195 8.16 -9.10 -0.55
C TYR A 195 9.11 -9.36 -1.73
N ASN A 196 10.30 -8.75 -1.72
CA ASN A 196 11.24 -8.91 -2.83
C ASN A 196 11.77 -10.34 -2.98
N THR A 197 11.92 -11.07 -1.88
CA THR A 197 12.32 -12.48 -1.89
C THR A 197 11.24 -13.38 -2.47
N TYR A 198 9.97 -13.12 -2.14
CA TYR A 198 8.86 -14.04 -2.39
C TYR A 198 7.85 -13.60 -3.45
N LYS A 199 7.98 -12.40 -4.04
CA LYS A 199 7.06 -11.89 -5.08
C LYS A 199 6.87 -12.83 -6.28
N ASN A 200 7.89 -13.65 -6.58
CA ASN A 200 7.85 -14.69 -7.63
C ASN A 200 7.77 -16.12 -7.07
N ASN A 201 7.66 -16.29 -5.74
CA ASN A 201 7.63 -17.59 -5.06
C ASN A 201 6.70 -17.57 -3.84
N VAL A 202 5.47 -17.07 -4.01
CA VAL A 202 4.51 -16.92 -2.91
C VAL A 202 4.17 -18.26 -2.26
N GLY A 203 4.16 -19.36 -3.04
CA GLY A 203 3.98 -20.71 -2.50
C GLY A 203 5.07 -21.11 -1.48
N GLY A 204 6.31 -20.65 -1.68
CA GLY A 204 7.39 -20.83 -0.71
C GLY A 204 7.23 -20.00 0.57
N LEU A 205 6.61 -18.82 0.47
CA LEU A 205 6.30 -17.98 1.64
C LEU A 205 5.17 -18.58 2.49
N LEU A 206 4.13 -19.09 1.82
CA LEU A 206 2.99 -19.73 2.47
C LEU A 206 3.39 -21.07 3.11
N GLY A 207 4.18 -21.88 2.39
CA GLY A 207 4.51 -23.24 2.81
C GLY A 207 3.32 -24.21 2.70
N SER A 208 3.57 -25.48 3.01
CA SER A 208 2.54 -26.53 3.03
C SER A 208 1.79 -26.55 4.37
N PRO A 209 0.46 -26.78 4.40
CA PRO A 209 -0.44 -27.08 3.27
C PRO A 209 -1.06 -25.83 2.61
N LYS A 210 -0.78 -24.63 3.12
CA LYS A 210 -1.42 -23.38 2.66
C LYS A 210 -1.16 -23.05 1.20
N ARG A 211 -0.03 -23.48 0.65
CA ARG A 211 0.28 -23.35 -0.78
C ARG A 211 -0.76 -24.07 -1.65
N GLU A 212 -1.12 -25.29 -1.29
CA GLU A 212 -2.04 -26.12 -2.07
C GLU A 212 -3.46 -25.56 -2.00
N GLU A 213 -3.89 -25.13 -0.81
CA GLU A 213 -5.14 -24.41 -0.58
C GLU A 213 -5.23 -23.13 -1.41
N TRP A 214 -4.16 -22.32 -1.39
CA TRP A 214 -4.05 -21.09 -2.17
C TRP A 214 -4.19 -21.33 -3.67
N LEU A 215 -3.49 -22.33 -4.20
CA LEU A 215 -3.56 -22.67 -5.62
C LEU A 215 -4.96 -23.17 -6.02
N GLN A 216 -5.62 -23.92 -5.15
CA GLN A 216 -7.01 -24.32 -5.37
C GLN A 216 -7.94 -23.11 -5.41
N LEU A 217 -7.87 -22.26 -4.38
CA LEU A 217 -8.66 -21.03 -4.29
C LEU A 217 -8.47 -20.14 -5.53
N ARG A 218 -7.22 -19.89 -5.95
CA ARG A 218 -6.91 -19.09 -7.15
C ARG A 218 -7.54 -19.67 -8.42
N ARG A 219 -7.53 -20.99 -8.60
CA ARG A 219 -8.18 -21.64 -9.75
C ARG A 219 -9.69 -21.46 -9.72
N GLU A 220 -10.33 -21.62 -8.58
CA GLU A 220 -11.77 -21.46 -8.46
C GLU A 220 -12.21 -20.00 -8.68
N MET A 221 -11.42 -19.04 -8.19
CA MET A 221 -11.65 -17.62 -8.43
C MET A 221 -11.52 -17.25 -9.90
N GLU A 222 -10.50 -17.76 -10.61
CA GLU A 222 -10.35 -17.54 -12.06
C GLU A 222 -11.57 -18.04 -12.84
N VAL A 223 -12.07 -19.23 -12.51
CA VAL A 223 -13.28 -19.78 -13.15
C VAL A 223 -14.51 -18.96 -12.83
N LEU A 224 -14.70 -18.56 -11.56
CA LEU A 224 -15.87 -17.78 -11.15
C LEU A 224 -15.88 -16.39 -11.81
N THR A 225 -14.71 -15.77 -11.95
CA THR A 225 -14.55 -14.39 -12.42
C THR A 225 -14.31 -14.27 -13.93
N ASP A 226 -14.53 -15.35 -14.68
CA ASP A 226 -14.31 -15.41 -16.13
C ASP A 226 -12.92 -14.88 -16.54
N LEU A 227 -11.88 -15.30 -15.83
CA LEU A 227 -10.49 -14.96 -16.11
C LEU A 227 -10.16 -13.46 -15.99
N TRP A 228 -10.89 -12.72 -15.14
CA TRP A 228 -10.68 -11.27 -14.93
C TRP A 228 -9.21 -10.93 -14.67
N LEU A 229 -8.58 -11.61 -13.71
CA LEU A 229 -7.19 -11.35 -13.34
C LEU A 229 -6.23 -11.71 -14.45
N THR A 230 -6.51 -12.77 -15.23
CA THR A 230 -5.72 -13.11 -16.43
C THR A 230 -5.71 -11.95 -17.43
N HIS A 231 -6.86 -11.30 -17.66
CA HIS A 231 -6.94 -10.13 -18.54
C HIS A 231 -6.16 -8.92 -17.97
N ALA A 232 -6.28 -8.65 -16.67
CA ALA A 232 -5.51 -7.57 -16.04
C ALA A 232 -3.99 -7.83 -16.08
N LEU A 233 -3.55 -9.06 -15.82
CA LEU A 233 -2.15 -9.48 -15.89
C LEU A 233 -1.57 -9.32 -17.31
N LYS A 234 -2.37 -9.53 -18.36
CA LYS A 234 -1.95 -9.28 -19.74
C LYS A 234 -1.59 -7.80 -19.95
N ALA A 235 -2.46 -6.88 -19.55
CA ALA A 235 -2.20 -5.45 -19.66
C ALA A 235 -0.98 -5.01 -18.83
N LEU A 236 -0.87 -5.48 -17.58
CA LEU A 236 0.28 -5.21 -16.71
C LEU A 236 1.60 -5.70 -17.34
N ALA A 237 1.60 -6.91 -17.94
CA ALA A 237 2.77 -7.48 -18.59
C ALA A 237 3.18 -6.70 -19.86
N LEU A 238 2.21 -6.21 -20.65
CA LEU A 238 2.46 -5.35 -21.81
C LEU A 238 3.10 -4.02 -21.41
N ILE A 239 2.70 -3.45 -20.27
CA ILE A 239 3.33 -2.23 -19.74
C ILE A 239 4.76 -2.52 -19.26
N ASN A 240 4.96 -3.60 -18.50
CA ASN A 240 6.27 -3.96 -17.94
C ASN A 240 7.32 -4.35 -19.00
N SER A 241 6.90 -4.77 -20.20
CA SER A 241 7.83 -5.08 -21.28
C SER A 241 8.40 -3.84 -21.98
N ARG A 242 7.84 -2.65 -21.71
CA ARG A 242 8.29 -1.37 -22.29
C ARG A 242 9.26 -0.66 -21.34
N LEU A 243 10.38 -0.20 -21.90
CA LEU A 243 11.46 0.43 -21.11
C LEU A 243 11.10 1.78 -20.50
N ASN A 244 10.20 2.52 -21.15
CA ASN A 244 9.79 3.89 -20.80
C ASN A 244 8.43 3.96 -20.09
N CYS A 245 7.87 2.81 -19.71
CA CYS A 245 6.60 2.73 -19.00
C CYS A 245 6.79 2.11 -17.61
N VAL A 246 5.96 2.53 -16.66
CA VAL A 246 5.97 1.98 -15.30
C VAL A 246 4.56 1.74 -14.79
N ASN A 247 4.37 0.61 -14.09
CA ASN A 247 3.17 0.33 -13.32
C ASN A 247 3.32 0.85 -11.89
N VAL A 248 2.32 1.58 -11.41
CA VAL A 248 2.18 2.08 -10.05
C VAL A 248 0.80 1.70 -9.52
N LEU A 249 0.73 1.20 -8.29
CA LEU A 249 -0.50 0.80 -7.63
C LEU A 249 -0.87 1.83 -6.55
N VAL A 250 -2.12 2.29 -6.56
CA VAL A 250 -2.70 3.15 -5.51
C VAL A 250 -4.01 2.52 -5.07
N THR A 251 -4.09 2.08 -3.82
CA THR A 251 -5.28 1.40 -3.25
C THR A 251 -5.73 2.05 -1.96
N THR A 252 -7.02 1.99 -1.65
CA THR A 252 -7.59 2.42 -0.37
C THR A 252 -7.43 1.38 0.75
N THR A 253 -6.85 0.21 0.45
CA THR A 253 -6.47 -0.80 1.45
C THR A 253 -5.21 -0.35 2.21
N GLN A 254 -5.14 -0.62 3.53
CA GLN A 254 -3.92 -0.38 4.32
C GLN A 254 -2.71 -1.09 3.68
N LEU A 255 -1.51 -0.56 3.87
CA LEU A 255 -0.35 -1.00 3.09
C LEU A 255 -0.04 -2.50 3.30
N ILE A 256 -0.07 -2.99 4.52
CA ILE A 256 0.29 -4.40 4.79
C ILE A 256 -0.72 -5.40 4.19
N PRO A 257 -2.04 -5.27 4.40
CA PRO A 257 -3.02 -6.10 3.69
C PRO A 257 -2.98 -5.92 2.17
N ALA A 258 -2.68 -4.72 1.66
CA ALA A 258 -2.51 -4.49 0.22
C ALA A 258 -1.32 -5.30 -0.33
N LEU A 259 -0.18 -5.35 0.36
CA LEU A 259 0.96 -6.17 -0.02
C LEU A 259 0.61 -7.66 0.01
N SER A 260 -0.15 -8.12 1.01
CA SER A 260 -0.68 -9.49 1.05
C SER A 260 -1.55 -9.80 -0.16
N LYS A 261 -2.48 -8.91 -0.54
CA LYS A 261 -3.28 -9.04 -1.76
C LYS A 261 -2.39 -9.14 -3.00
N VAL A 262 -1.44 -8.22 -3.17
CA VAL A 262 -0.51 -8.21 -4.32
C VAL A 262 0.27 -9.52 -4.44
N LEU A 263 0.76 -10.08 -3.34
CA LEU A 263 1.42 -11.39 -3.32
C LEU A 263 0.43 -12.51 -3.68
N LEU A 264 -0.70 -12.61 -2.97
CA LEU A 264 -1.66 -13.71 -3.15
C LEU A 264 -2.36 -13.71 -4.50
N TYR A 265 -2.48 -12.56 -5.16
CA TYR A 265 -2.99 -12.43 -6.53
C TYR A 265 -1.89 -12.55 -7.60
N GLY A 266 -0.63 -12.75 -7.21
CA GLY A 266 0.48 -12.96 -8.15
C GLY A 266 0.86 -11.70 -8.93
N LEU A 267 0.63 -10.53 -8.35
CA LEU A 267 0.91 -9.23 -8.94
C LEU A 267 2.33 -8.73 -8.62
N GLY A 268 3.07 -9.45 -7.77
CA GLY A 268 4.35 -8.97 -7.26
C GLY A 268 5.46 -8.81 -8.30
N SER A 269 5.41 -9.56 -9.41
CA SER A 269 6.32 -9.34 -10.54
C SER A 269 6.04 -8.04 -11.29
N ALA A 270 4.78 -7.56 -11.25
CA ALA A 270 4.35 -6.39 -11.99
C ALA A 270 4.49 -5.08 -11.24
N PHE A 271 4.53 -5.13 -9.90
CA PHE A 271 4.67 -3.97 -9.05
C PHE A 271 5.93 -4.11 -8.20
N PRO A 272 7.01 -3.38 -8.47
CA PRO A 272 8.02 -3.11 -7.46
C PRO A 272 7.34 -2.60 -6.20
N ILE A 273 7.80 -3.00 -5.01
CA ILE A 273 7.12 -2.62 -3.76
C ILE A 273 7.15 -1.11 -3.52
N GLU A 274 8.16 -0.43 -4.05
CA GLU A 274 8.30 1.02 -4.06
C GLU A 274 7.27 1.69 -4.98
N ASN A 275 6.55 0.93 -5.81
CA ASN A 275 5.50 1.44 -6.68
C ASN A 275 4.10 1.17 -6.11
N ILE A 276 3.99 0.80 -4.84
CA ILE A 276 2.70 0.53 -4.18
C ILE A 276 2.46 1.61 -3.11
N TYR A 277 1.31 2.27 -3.21
CA TYR A 277 0.89 3.34 -2.30
C TYR A 277 -0.46 2.99 -1.67
N SER A 278 -0.54 3.10 -0.34
CA SER A 278 -1.81 3.06 0.39
C SER A 278 -2.38 4.46 0.53
N ALA A 279 -3.57 4.65 0.00
CA ALA A 279 -4.36 5.88 0.10
C ALA A 279 -5.25 5.91 1.35
N THR A 280 -5.22 4.89 2.22
CA THR A 280 -6.16 4.73 3.35
C THR A 280 -6.24 5.96 4.24
N LYS A 281 -5.08 6.56 4.58
CA LYS A 281 -5.02 7.71 5.49
C LYS A 281 -5.04 9.07 4.77
N THR A 282 -4.51 9.14 3.55
CA THR A 282 -4.24 10.43 2.87
C THR A 282 -5.08 10.68 1.62
N GLY A 283 -5.83 9.68 1.14
CA GLY A 283 -6.63 9.73 -0.07
C GLY A 283 -5.82 9.63 -1.36
N LYS A 284 -6.48 9.23 -2.47
CA LYS A 284 -5.78 9.00 -3.75
C LYS A 284 -5.15 10.27 -4.33
N GLU A 285 -5.71 11.45 -4.06
CA GLU A 285 -5.15 12.73 -4.50
C GLU A 285 -3.72 12.96 -3.99
N SER A 286 -3.47 12.72 -2.70
CA SER A 286 -2.16 12.89 -2.09
C SER A 286 -1.14 11.90 -2.69
N CYS A 287 -1.54 10.64 -2.88
CA CYS A 287 -0.71 9.65 -3.55
C CYS A 287 -0.34 10.06 -4.98
N PHE A 288 -1.30 10.57 -5.77
CA PHE A 288 -1.05 10.98 -7.15
C PHE A 288 -0.08 12.16 -7.23
N GLU A 289 -0.14 13.10 -6.29
CA GLU A 289 0.83 14.20 -6.19
C GLU A 289 2.23 13.69 -5.90
N ARG A 290 2.35 12.77 -4.94
CA ARG A 290 3.63 12.15 -4.58
C ARG A 290 4.24 11.37 -5.76
N ILE A 291 3.41 10.62 -6.50
CA ILE A 291 3.81 9.91 -7.72
C ILE A 291 4.27 10.91 -8.79
N SER A 292 3.55 12.02 -8.97
CA SER A 292 3.91 13.06 -9.93
C SER A 292 5.22 13.76 -9.59
N GLN A 293 5.49 13.97 -8.29
CA GLN A 293 6.75 14.52 -7.80
C GLN A 293 7.92 13.55 -8.03
N ARG A 294 7.69 12.24 -7.87
CA ARG A 294 8.71 11.21 -8.07
C ARG A 294 9.10 11.04 -9.54
N PHE A 295 8.12 10.84 -10.43
CA PHE A 295 8.38 10.55 -11.85
C PHE A 295 8.52 11.82 -12.72
N GLY A 296 8.15 12.99 -12.17
CA GLY A 296 8.38 14.28 -12.80
C GLY A 296 7.31 14.68 -13.83
N ARG A 297 7.12 15.99 -14.00
CA ARG A 297 6.01 16.59 -14.77
C ARG A 297 6.03 16.31 -16.29
N ARG A 298 7.09 15.69 -16.83
CA ARG A 298 7.20 15.39 -18.26
C ARG A 298 6.54 14.07 -18.63
N ALA A 299 6.36 13.16 -17.68
CA ALA A 299 5.70 11.90 -17.92
C ALA A 299 4.19 12.12 -18.16
N VAL A 300 3.60 11.26 -18.98
CA VAL A 300 2.15 11.15 -19.14
C VAL A 300 1.63 10.16 -18.10
N TYR A 301 0.64 10.59 -17.32
CA TYR A 301 0.05 9.78 -16.26
C TYR A 301 -1.31 9.26 -16.73
N VAL A 302 -1.45 7.94 -16.86
CA VAL A 302 -2.72 7.29 -17.21
C VAL A 302 -3.27 6.62 -15.97
N VAL A 303 -4.44 7.05 -15.52
CA VAL A 303 -5.10 6.50 -14.33
C VAL A 303 -6.09 5.42 -14.78
N ILE A 304 -6.02 4.24 -14.17
CA ILE A 304 -6.84 3.08 -14.50
C ILE A 304 -7.58 2.64 -13.24
N GLY A 305 -8.91 2.65 -13.26
CA GLY A 305 -9.72 2.34 -12.08
C GLY A 305 -11.19 2.15 -12.40
N ASP A 306 -11.95 1.58 -11.47
CA ASP A 306 -13.41 1.45 -11.55
C ASP A 306 -14.13 2.55 -10.77
N GLY A 307 -13.48 3.10 -9.73
CA GLY A 307 -14.04 4.00 -8.74
C GLY A 307 -14.17 5.46 -9.19
N ALA A 308 -15.08 6.17 -8.52
CA ALA A 308 -15.33 7.59 -8.75
C ALA A 308 -14.24 8.50 -8.14
N GLU A 309 -13.54 8.05 -7.10
CA GLU A 309 -12.49 8.83 -6.43
C GLU A 309 -11.33 9.10 -7.38
N GLU A 310 -10.69 8.06 -7.90
CA GLU A 310 -9.57 8.17 -8.84
C GLU A 310 -9.95 8.88 -10.14
N GLU A 311 -11.17 8.70 -10.65
CA GLU A 311 -11.62 9.42 -11.83
C GLU A 311 -11.72 10.93 -11.56
N THR A 312 -12.28 11.31 -10.41
CA THR A 312 -12.43 12.71 -10.02
C THR A 312 -11.05 13.37 -9.85
N VAL A 313 -10.13 12.67 -9.19
CA VAL A 313 -8.75 13.14 -9.01
C VAL A 313 -8.02 13.23 -10.36
N ALA A 314 -8.15 12.22 -11.22
CA ALA A 314 -7.55 12.20 -12.55
C ALA A 314 -8.02 13.40 -13.40
N LYS A 315 -9.33 13.66 -13.43
CA LYS A 315 -9.90 14.84 -14.10
C LYS A 315 -9.35 16.14 -13.56
N LYS A 316 -9.30 16.31 -12.22
CA LYS A 316 -8.75 17.51 -11.57
C LYS A 316 -7.29 17.75 -11.94
N LYS A 317 -6.50 16.69 -12.13
CA LYS A 317 -5.08 16.75 -12.48
C LYS A 317 -4.79 16.67 -13.98
N ASN A 318 -5.82 16.68 -14.84
CA ASN A 318 -5.72 16.52 -16.30
C ASN A 318 -4.97 15.24 -16.72
N MET A 319 -5.16 14.16 -15.97
CA MET A 319 -4.62 12.83 -16.27
C MET A 319 -5.68 12.03 -17.03
N PRO A 320 -5.37 11.45 -18.21
CA PRO A 320 -6.27 10.51 -18.87
C PRO A 320 -6.74 9.41 -17.92
N PHE A 321 -8.05 9.12 -17.96
CA PHE A 321 -8.67 8.09 -17.13
C PHE A 321 -9.22 6.96 -18.00
N TRP A 322 -8.75 5.74 -17.75
CA TRP A 322 -9.28 4.53 -18.35
C TRP A 322 -10.17 3.81 -17.34
N ARG A 323 -11.48 3.90 -17.53
CA ARG A 323 -12.43 3.21 -16.66
C ARG A 323 -12.39 1.71 -16.89
N VAL A 324 -12.28 0.93 -15.82
CA VAL A 324 -12.53 -0.51 -15.85
C VAL A 324 -13.88 -0.75 -15.18
N SER A 325 -14.85 -1.22 -15.93
CA SER A 325 -16.18 -1.56 -15.39
C SER A 325 -16.53 -3.02 -15.66
N CYS A 326 -15.93 -3.62 -16.68
CA CYS A 326 -16.16 -5.00 -17.07
C CYS A 326 -14.90 -5.58 -17.72
N ARG A 327 -14.89 -6.89 -17.93
CA ARG A 327 -13.79 -7.63 -18.56
C ARG A 327 -13.38 -7.06 -19.92
N ALA A 328 -14.33 -6.59 -20.72
CA ALA A 328 -14.08 -6.02 -22.05
C ALA A 328 -13.22 -4.74 -21.99
N ASP A 329 -13.29 -3.99 -20.89
CA ASP A 329 -12.49 -2.77 -20.72
C ASP A 329 -10.99 -3.10 -20.54
N LEU A 330 -10.67 -4.22 -19.88
CA LEU A 330 -9.29 -4.74 -19.75
C LEU A 330 -8.76 -5.32 -21.07
N GLU A 331 -9.64 -5.95 -21.86
CA GLU A 331 -9.31 -6.40 -23.21
C GLU A 331 -9.01 -5.22 -24.14
N ALA A 332 -9.85 -4.19 -24.11
CA ALA A 332 -9.67 -2.96 -24.87
C ALA A 332 -8.38 -2.23 -24.44
N LEU A 333 -8.07 -2.21 -23.13
CA LEU A 333 -6.83 -1.65 -22.62
C LEU A 333 -5.62 -2.40 -23.18
N SER A 334 -5.65 -3.73 -23.11
CA SER A 334 -4.58 -4.59 -23.65
C SER A 334 -4.40 -4.34 -25.15
N HIS A 335 -5.49 -4.19 -25.90
CA HIS A 335 -5.43 -3.90 -27.33
C HIS A 335 -4.86 -2.51 -27.64
N ALA A 336 -5.27 -1.49 -26.89
CA ALA A 336 -4.73 -0.14 -27.03
C ALA A 336 -3.23 -0.07 -26.68
N LEU A 337 -2.80 -0.85 -25.69
CA LEU A 337 -1.39 -1.07 -25.41
C LEU A 337 -0.73 -1.74 -26.62
N GLU A 338 -1.18 -2.90 -27.10
CA GLU A 338 -0.57 -3.59 -28.26
C GLU A 338 -0.36 -2.70 -29.51
N LEU A 339 -1.22 -1.70 -29.72
CA LEU A 339 -1.13 -0.75 -30.84
C LEU A 339 -0.37 0.55 -30.54
N ASP A 340 0.24 0.67 -29.36
CA ASP A 340 0.95 1.85 -28.85
C ASP A 340 0.09 3.13 -28.81
N TYR A 341 -1.24 2.97 -28.65
CA TYR A 341 -2.16 4.10 -28.45
C TYR A 341 -2.11 4.65 -27.03
N LEU A 342 -1.63 3.85 -26.08
CA LEU A 342 -1.47 4.21 -24.68
C LEU A 342 -0.03 4.15 -24.22
#